data_AF-A0A6G3MMQ7-F1
#
_entry.id   AF-A0A6G3MMQ7-F1
#
_cell.length_a   1.000
_cell.length_b   1.000
_cell.length_c   1.000
_cell.angle_alpha   90.00
_cell.angle_beta   90.00
_cell.angle_gamma   90.00
#
_symmetry.space_group_name_H-M   'P 1'
#
loop_
_entity.id
_entity.type
_entity.pdbx_description
1 polymer ?
#
loop_
_entity_poly.entity_id
_entity_poly.type
_entity_poly.pdbx_seq_one_letter_code
_entity_poly.pdbx_strand_id
1 'polypeptide(L)'
;ITLIQEDPSWIFSIKEDGEDEEDDLPTVAETSLDRLTCALGGKTMFPLIMDKVPSLLSSKIWQHRCAALITLSCIAEGCIKIMKPHLSKIVEVVVPFIKDEHPRVIYSCINTLGQLTVDYSGYFHTNFHAQVFPAIFYC
;
A
#
# COMPACT_ATOMS: atom_id res chain seq x y z
N ILE A 1 -13.87 -8.93 10.51
CA ILE A 1 -12.43 -8.70 10.26
C ILE A 1 -11.79 -8.61 11.63
N THR A 2 -11.04 -9.63 12.03
CA THR A 2 -10.26 -9.57 13.27
C THR A 2 -9.19 -8.51 13.07
N LEU A 3 -9.14 -7.50 13.94
CA LEU A 3 -8.16 -6.42 13.81
C LEU A 3 -6.78 -6.95 14.19
N ILE A 4 -5.76 -6.56 13.42
CA ILE A 4 -4.36 -6.80 13.75
C ILE A 4 -4.11 -6.20 15.14
N GLN A 5 -3.57 -7.03 16.04
CA GLN A 5 -3.22 -6.59 17.39
C GLN A 5 -2.01 -5.67 17.34
N GLU A 6 -2.05 -4.60 18.13
CA GLU A 6 -0.93 -3.69 18.26
C GLU A 6 0.17 -4.36 19.09
N ASP A 7 1.35 -4.47 18.49
CA ASP A 7 2.57 -4.89 19.18
C ASP A 7 3.47 -3.65 19.34
N PRO A 8 3.67 -3.15 20.59
CA PRO A 8 4.54 -2.01 20.88
C PRO A 8 6.00 -2.23 20.50
N SER A 9 6.44 -3.49 20.42
CA SER A 9 7.81 -3.86 20.06
C SER A 9 8.05 -3.93 18.55
N TRP A 10 7.01 -3.75 17.72
CA TRP A 10 7.10 -3.86 16.26
C TRP A 10 8.14 -2.94 15.61
N ILE A 11 8.40 -1.77 16.21
CA ILE A 11 9.43 -0.83 15.71
C ILE A 11 10.84 -1.41 15.89
N PHE A 12 11.04 -2.28 16.88
CA PHE A 12 12.33 -2.86 17.23
C PHE A 12 12.48 -4.32 16.78
N SER A 13 11.39 -4.95 16.36
CA SER A 13 11.43 -6.28 15.75
C SER A 13 12.08 -6.18 14.38
N ILE A 14 13.39 -6.41 14.34
CA ILE A 14 14.10 -6.79 13.13
C ILE A 14 13.61 -8.20 12.84
N LYS A 15 12.70 -8.35 11.87
CA LYS A 15 12.32 -9.68 11.38
C LYS A 15 13.58 -10.31 10.77
N GLU A 16 14.06 -11.40 11.35
CA GLU A 16 15.08 -12.22 10.71
C GLU A 16 14.42 -12.91 9.50
N ASP A 17 15.04 -12.83 8.33
CA ASP A 17 14.60 -13.52 7.10
C ASP A 17 14.55 -15.05 7.38
N GLY A 18 13.40 -15.56 7.85
CA GLY A 18 13.25 -16.97 8.19
C GLY A 18 12.19 -17.36 9.21
N GLU A 19 11.59 -16.42 9.95
CA GLU A 19 10.40 -16.73 10.77
C GLU A 19 9.14 -16.75 9.89
N ASP A 20 8.45 -17.90 9.87
CA ASP A 20 7.29 -18.27 9.04
C ASP A 20 6.35 -17.11 8.66
N GLU A 21 6.71 -16.35 7.61
CA GLU A 21 5.87 -15.29 7.03
C GLU A 21 4.58 -15.85 6.40
N GLU A 22 4.53 -17.17 6.16
CA GLU A 22 3.46 -17.85 5.44
C GLU A 22 2.17 -18.03 6.27
N ASP A 23 2.23 -17.84 7.60
CA ASP A 23 1.09 -18.05 8.51
C ASP A 23 0.47 -16.75 9.07
N ASP A 24 1.02 -15.56 8.76
CA ASP A 24 0.39 -14.29 9.19
C ASP A 24 -0.74 -13.87 8.22
N LEU A 25 -1.96 -13.75 8.74
CA LEU A 25 -3.17 -13.46 7.97
C LEU A 25 -3.06 -12.24 7.02
N PRO A 26 -2.45 -11.11 7.41
CA PRO A 26 -2.20 -9.98 6.52
C PRO A 26 -1.31 -10.36 5.33
N THR A 27 -0.18 -11.03 5.56
CA THR A 27 0.73 -11.47 4.49
C THR A 27 0.04 -12.40 3.49
N VAL A 28 -0.75 -13.35 4.00
CA VAL A 28 -1.56 -14.23 3.16
C VAL A 28 -2.60 -13.45 2.35
N ALA A 29 -3.25 -12.45 2.96
CA ALA A 29 -4.23 -11.61 2.28
C ALA A 29 -3.59 -10.75 1.18
N GLU A 30 -2.44 -10.16 1.44
CA GLU A 30 -1.66 -9.35 0.48
C GLU A 30 -1.27 -10.17 -0.74
N THR A 31 -0.64 -11.32 -0.51
CA THR A 31 -0.20 -12.23 -1.58
C THR A 31 -1.38 -12.80 -2.36
N SER A 32 -2.49 -13.12 -1.69
CA SER A 32 -3.70 -13.61 -2.35
C SER A 32 -4.34 -12.52 -3.22
N LEU A 33 -4.39 -11.28 -2.75
CA LEU A 33 -4.96 -10.16 -3.48
C LEU A 33 -4.15 -9.85 -4.73
N ASP A 34 -2.82 -9.79 -4.64
CA ASP A 34 -1.94 -9.62 -5.79
C ASP A 34 -2.22 -10.71 -6.86
N ARG A 35 -2.14 -11.99 -6.47
CA ARG A 35 -2.43 -13.13 -7.35
C ARG A 35 -3.81 -13.04 -8.01
N LEU A 36 -4.83 -12.62 -7.26
CA LEU A 36 -6.18 -12.42 -7.80
C LEU A 36 -6.22 -11.30 -8.84
N THR A 37 -5.57 -10.17 -8.59
CA THR A 37 -5.54 -9.07 -9.57
C THR A 37 -4.74 -9.39 -10.82
N CYS A 38 -3.65 -10.14 -10.69
CA CYS A 38 -2.88 -10.65 -11.81
C CYS A 38 -3.66 -11.67 -12.64
N ALA A 39 -4.44 -12.55 -12.00
CA ALA A 39 -5.24 -13.57 -12.69
C ALA A 39 -6.52 -13.04 -13.35
N LEU A 40 -7.27 -12.18 -12.66
CA LEU A 40 -8.56 -11.66 -13.14
C LEU A 40 -8.43 -10.34 -13.93
N GLY A 41 -7.31 -9.64 -13.76
CA GLY A 41 -6.99 -8.38 -14.41
C GLY A 41 -7.69 -7.16 -13.82
N GLY A 42 -7.04 -5.99 -13.99
CA GLY A 42 -7.53 -4.73 -13.45
C GLY A 42 -8.91 -4.25 -13.92
N LYS A 43 -9.43 -4.69 -15.07
CA LYS A 43 -10.78 -4.27 -15.51
C LYS A 43 -11.88 -4.74 -14.55
N THR A 44 -11.73 -5.93 -13.99
CA THR A 44 -12.69 -6.52 -13.06
C THR A 44 -12.38 -6.09 -11.62
N MET A 45 -11.12 -6.15 -11.24
CA MET A 45 -10.72 -5.98 -9.84
C MET A 45 -10.68 -4.51 -9.41
N PHE A 46 -10.14 -3.62 -10.26
CA PHE A 46 -9.89 -2.23 -9.88
C PHE A 46 -11.15 -1.47 -9.43
N PRO A 47 -12.31 -1.54 -10.12
CA PRO A 47 -13.52 -0.85 -9.66
C PRO A 47 -14.03 -1.36 -8.30
N LEU A 48 -13.96 -2.68 -8.06
CA LEU A 48 -14.41 -3.29 -6.81
C LEU A 48 -13.54 -2.86 -5.63
N ILE A 49 -12.23 -2.79 -5.84
CA ILE A 49 -11.26 -2.36 -4.83
C ILE A 49 -11.42 -0.86 -4.55
N MET A 50 -11.49 -0.04 -5.61
CA MET A 50 -11.58 1.41 -5.49
C MET A 50 -12.91 1.92 -4.90
N ASP A 51 -13.96 1.10 -4.88
CA ASP A 51 -15.18 1.37 -4.10
C ASP A 51 -14.92 1.40 -2.58
N LYS A 52 -13.97 0.58 -2.10
CA LYS A 52 -13.70 0.44 -0.66
C LYS A 52 -12.57 1.30 -0.15
N VAL A 53 -11.50 1.45 -0.94
CA VAL A 53 -10.26 2.15 -0.53
C VAL A 53 -10.51 3.54 0.07
N PRO A 54 -11.33 4.44 -0.51
CA PRO A 54 -11.53 5.78 0.05
C PRO A 54 -12.09 5.77 1.47
N SER A 55 -13.05 4.89 1.76
CA SER A 55 -13.65 4.77 3.09
C SER A 55 -12.63 4.31 4.14
N LEU A 56 -11.76 3.37 3.77
CA LEU A 56 -10.72 2.82 4.65
C LEU A 56 -9.60 3.84 4.91
N LEU A 57 -9.18 4.60 3.90
CA LEU A 57 -8.22 5.70 4.06
C LEU A 57 -8.70 6.78 5.02
N SER A 58 -10.01 7.06 5.05
CA SER A 58 -10.64 8.03 5.96
C SER A 58 -10.95 7.50 7.37
N SER A 59 -10.63 6.24 7.64
CA SER A 59 -10.99 5.57 8.89
C SER A 59 -10.16 6.09 10.08
N LYS A 60 -10.82 6.26 11.25
CA LYS A 60 -10.12 6.53 12.51
C LYS A 60 -9.28 5.35 13.00
N ILE A 61 -9.63 4.13 12.58
CA ILE A 61 -8.90 2.90 12.90
C ILE A 61 -7.65 2.83 12.01
N TRP A 62 -6.46 2.86 12.60
CA TRP A 62 -5.18 2.89 11.87
C TRP A 62 -4.98 1.64 11.01
N GLN A 63 -5.44 0.47 11.47
CA GLN A 63 -5.36 -0.79 10.72
C GLN A 63 -6.08 -0.70 9.37
N HIS A 64 -7.20 0.04 9.30
CA HIS A 64 -7.92 0.25 8.05
C HIS A 64 -7.12 1.14 7.09
N ARG A 65 -6.44 2.18 7.60
CA ARG A 65 -5.60 3.06 6.79
C ARG A 65 -4.40 2.29 6.24
N CYS A 66 -3.72 1.50 7.08
CA CYS A 66 -2.69 0.56 6.66
C CYS A 66 -3.19 -0.38 5.56
N ALA A 67 -4.30 -1.08 5.81
CA ALA A 67 -4.86 -2.04 4.85
C ALA A 67 -5.19 -1.40 3.50
N ALA A 68 -5.68 -0.15 3.48
CA ALA A 68 -5.97 0.56 2.24
C ALA A 68 -4.70 0.93 1.46
N LEU A 69 -3.65 1.40 2.14
CA LEU A 69 -2.36 1.70 1.53
C LEU A 69 -1.72 0.44 0.94
N ILE A 70 -1.69 -0.63 1.71
CA ILE A 70 -1.17 -1.93 1.26
C ILE A 70 -2.01 -2.52 0.11
N THR A 71 -3.33 -2.37 0.16
CA THR A 71 -4.20 -2.76 -0.96
C THR A 71 -3.80 -2.04 -2.24
N LEU A 72 -3.48 -0.74 -2.18
CA LEU A 72 -3.02 0.02 -3.34
C LEU A 72 -1.67 -0.48 -3.87
N SER A 73 -0.77 -0.98 -3.01
CA SER A 73 0.49 -1.59 -3.46
C SER A 73 0.28 -2.96 -4.09
N CYS A 74 -0.50 -3.84 -3.46
CA CYS A 74 -0.71 -5.22 -3.96
C CYS A 74 -1.37 -5.26 -5.34
N ILE A 75 -2.21 -4.27 -5.67
CA ILE A 75 -2.99 -4.31 -6.91
C ILE A 75 -2.25 -3.64 -8.08
N ALA A 76 -1.12 -2.99 -7.80
CA ALA A 76 -0.44 -2.10 -8.73
C ALA A 76 0.02 -2.82 -10.01
N GLU A 77 0.64 -4.00 -9.86
CA GLU A 77 1.07 -4.84 -10.99
C GLU A 77 -0.14 -5.38 -11.77
N GLY A 78 -1.05 -6.10 -11.10
CA GLY A 78 -2.22 -6.73 -11.74
C GLY A 78 -3.21 -5.73 -12.37
N CYS A 79 -3.23 -4.48 -11.88
CA CYS A 79 -4.10 -3.42 -12.39
C CYS A 79 -3.39 -2.36 -13.23
N ILE A 80 -2.12 -2.55 -13.58
CA ILE A 80 -1.23 -1.50 -14.15
C ILE A 80 -1.86 -0.70 -15.30
N LYS A 81 -2.55 -1.35 -16.23
CA LYS A 81 -3.17 -0.69 -17.40
C LYS A 81 -4.31 0.25 -17.04
N ILE A 82 -5.12 -0.12 -16.05
CA ILE A 82 -6.30 0.65 -15.61
C ILE A 82 -5.93 1.65 -14.53
N MET A 83 -4.96 1.33 -13.69
CA MET A 83 -4.54 2.18 -12.58
C MET A 83 -3.62 3.33 -13.03
N LYS A 84 -2.79 3.15 -14.08
CA LYS A 84 -1.85 4.18 -14.57
C LYS A 84 -2.49 5.56 -14.82
N PRO A 85 -3.65 5.70 -15.51
CA PRO A 85 -4.30 6.99 -15.69
C PRO A 85 -4.74 7.68 -14.39
N HIS A 86 -4.95 6.91 -13.32
CA HIS A 86 -5.34 7.41 -12.00
C HIS A 86 -4.14 7.65 -11.07
N LEU A 87 -2.93 7.28 -11.49
CA LEU A 87 -1.75 7.22 -10.63
C LEU A 87 -1.39 8.58 -10.01
N SER A 88 -1.55 9.69 -10.76
CA SER A 88 -1.37 11.04 -10.20
C SER A 88 -2.27 11.26 -8.98
N LYS A 89 -3.54 10.88 -9.08
CA LYS A 89 -4.49 11.05 -7.99
C LYS A 89 -4.21 10.12 -6.82
N ILE A 90 -3.78 8.90 -7.11
CA ILE A 90 -3.37 7.94 -6.09
C ILE A 90 -2.18 8.47 -5.30
N VAL A 91 -1.14 8.99 -5.98
CA VAL A 91 0.04 9.58 -5.32
C VAL A 91 -0.34 10.81 -4.48
N GLU A 92 -1.18 11.71 -4.99
CA GLU A 92 -1.73 12.84 -4.22
C GLU A 92 -2.42 12.42 -2.92
N VAL A 93 -3.12 11.28 -2.93
CA VAL A 93 -3.86 10.76 -1.78
C VAL A 93 -2.93 10.00 -0.82
N VAL A 94 -1.96 9.25 -1.33
CA VAL A 94 -1.05 8.42 -0.53
C VAL A 94 0.00 9.26 0.20
N VAL A 95 0.65 10.22 -0.47
CA VAL A 95 1.78 10.98 0.10
C VAL A 95 1.49 11.64 1.45
N PRO A 96 0.31 12.23 1.71
CA PRO A 96 -0.01 12.81 3.02
C PRO A 96 0.08 11.84 4.21
N PHE A 97 -0.06 10.52 3.99
CA PHE A 97 0.02 9.51 5.06
C PHE A 97 1.43 9.32 5.63
N ILE A 98 2.44 9.93 5.01
CA ILE A 98 3.79 10.02 5.60
C ILE A 98 3.80 10.78 6.93
N LYS A 99 2.76 11.60 7.19
CA LYS A 99 2.58 12.37 8.43
C LYS A 99 1.45 11.82 9.30
N ASP A 100 1.04 10.57 9.10
CA ASP A 100 0.02 9.94 9.92
C ASP A 100 0.49 9.83 11.39
N GLU A 101 -0.43 9.91 12.34
CA GLU A 101 -0.10 9.82 13.77
C GLU A 101 0.44 8.43 14.16
N HIS A 102 0.08 7.39 13.41
CA HIS A 102 0.43 6.02 13.73
C HIS A 102 1.63 5.52 12.90
N PRO A 103 2.72 5.05 13.53
CA PRO A 103 3.96 4.69 12.82
C PRO A 103 3.80 3.58 11.79
N ARG A 104 2.93 2.59 12.04
CA ARG A 104 2.65 1.54 11.04
C ARG A 104 1.95 2.08 9.78
N VAL A 105 1.20 3.18 9.89
CA VAL A 105 0.54 3.81 8.72
C VAL A 105 1.59 4.55 7.89
N ILE A 106 2.54 5.23 8.53
CA ILE A 106 3.70 5.84 7.87
C ILE A 106 4.50 4.75 7.14
N TYR A 107 4.79 3.62 7.79
CA TYR A 107 5.46 2.49 7.15
C TYR A 107 4.67 1.96 5.94
N SER A 108 3.36 1.72 6.08
CA SER A 108 2.53 1.28 4.94
C SER A 108 2.57 2.30 3.80
N CYS A 109 2.57 3.60 4.08
CA CYS A 109 2.69 4.65 3.08
C CYS A 109 4.02 4.56 2.32
N ILE A 110 5.14 4.41 3.04
CA ILE A 110 6.47 4.26 2.44
C ILE A 110 6.54 2.99 1.59
N ASN A 111 6.03 1.86 2.12
CA ASN A 111 5.96 0.60 1.40
C ASN A 111 5.16 0.75 0.09
N THR A 112 4.00 1.40 0.15
CA THR A 112 3.18 1.65 -1.04
C THR A 112 3.90 2.52 -2.07
N LEU A 113 4.55 3.61 -1.64
CA LEU A 113 5.32 4.47 -2.56
C LEU A 113 6.51 3.72 -3.17
N GLY A 114 7.19 2.87 -2.40
CA GLY A 114 8.26 2.00 -2.88
C GLY A 114 7.77 1.02 -3.94
N GLN A 115 6.67 0.32 -3.68
CA GLN A 115 6.10 -0.64 -4.63
C GLN A 115 5.63 0.04 -5.92
N LEU A 116 4.94 1.19 -5.82
CA LEU A 116 4.55 1.97 -7.01
C LEU A 116 5.75 2.45 -7.83
N THR A 117 6.88 2.71 -7.18
CA THR A 117 8.13 3.08 -7.85
C THR A 117 8.67 1.91 -8.70
N VAL A 118 8.58 0.69 -8.19
CA VAL A 118 8.98 -0.54 -8.90
C VAL A 118 8.04 -0.83 -10.06
N ASP A 119 6.73 -0.93 -9.80
CA ASP A 119 5.74 -1.38 -10.80
C ASP A 119 5.56 -0.38 -11.95
N TYR A 120 5.74 0.91 -11.67
CA TYR A 120 5.65 1.98 -12.66
C TYR A 120 7.03 2.57 -13.01
N SER A 121 8.09 1.77 -12.91
CA SER A 121 9.47 2.19 -13.15
C SER A 121 9.63 3.00 -14.45
N GLY A 122 10.46 4.04 -14.39
CA GLY A 122 10.63 5.04 -15.44
C GLY A 122 9.51 6.09 -15.45
N TYR A 123 8.24 5.69 -15.53
CA TYR A 123 7.12 6.64 -15.48
C TYR A 123 7.01 7.32 -14.11
N PHE A 124 7.07 6.54 -13.04
CA PHE A 124 6.94 7.06 -11.68
C PHE A 124 8.08 8.02 -11.33
N HIS A 125 9.32 7.61 -11.62
CA HIS A 125 10.51 8.44 -11.41
C HIS A 125 10.42 9.77 -12.14
N THR A 126 9.94 9.78 -13.38
CA THR A 126 9.90 11.01 -14.18
C THR A 126 8.81 11.98 -13.73
N ASN A 127 7.67 11.47 -13.25
CA ASN A 127 6.49 12.30 -13.00
C ASN A 127 6.28 12.66 -11.53
N PHE A 128 6.76 11.85 -10.58
CA PHE A 128 6.41 12.00 -9.16
C PHE A 128 7.61 12.20 -8.22
N HIS A 129 8.85 12.20 -8.73
CA HIS A 129 10.06 12.37 -7.91
C HIS A 129 10.01 13.63 -7.03
N ALA A 130 9.54 14.76 -7.57
CA ALA A 130 9.51 16.03 -6.86
C ALA A 130 8.54 16.04 -5.67
N GLN A 131 7.50 15.18 -5.70
CA GLN A 131 6.54 15.04 -4.62
C GLN A 131 6.97 13.96 -3.62
N VAL A 132 7.44 12.82 -4.13
CA VAL A 132 7.72 11.62 -3.31
C VAL A 132 9.06 11.71 -2.59
N PHE A 133 10.10 12.22 -3.26
CA PHE A 133 11.45 12.23 -2.69
C PHE A 133 11.55 13.14 -1.44
N PRO A 134 11.04 14.38 -1.45
CA PRO A 134 11.02 15.18 -0.23
C PRO A 134 10.15 14.55 0.87
N ALA A 135 9.01 13.95 0.52
CA ALA A 135 8.13 13.33 1.50
C ALA A 135 8.83 12.23 2.29
N ILE A 136 9.56 11.34 1.61
CA ILE A 136 10.30 10.24 2.25
C ILE A 136 11.53 10.77 3.02
N PHE A 137 12.21 11.80 2.53
CA PHE A 137 13.40 12.32 3.21
C PHE A 137 13.09 13.07 4.51
N TYR A 138 11.86 13.58 4.66
CA TYR A 138 11.42 14.35 5.84
C TYR A 138 10.38 13.59 6.70
N CYS A 139 10.27 12.26 6.54
CA CYS A 139 9.38 11.43 7.35
C CYS A 139 9.88 11.24 8.79
#